data_AF-A0A7Y3BIQ5-F1
#
_entry.id   AF-A0A7Y3BIQ5-F1
#
_cell.length_a   1.000
_cell.length_b   1.000
_cell.length_c   1.000
_cell.angle_alpha   90.00
_cell.angle_beta   90.00
_cell.angle_gamma   90.00
#
_symmetry.space_group_name_H-M   'P 1'
#
loop_
_entity.id
_entity.type
_entity.pdbx_description
1 polymer ?
#
loop_
_entity_poly.entity_id
_entity_poly.type
_entity_poly.pdbx_seq_one_letter_code
_entity_poly.pdbx_strand_id
1 'polypeptide(L)'
;MGEILEKRLKQKKFSSVEQEALLNLFIASNYLRLKIDSVCNHFELTHAQFNVLRILKGAHPHGYPRGEIIRRMVEPSPDVTRLTDRLIKDGLVERYNSDEDRRLS
;
A
#
# COMPACT_ATOMS: atom_id res chain seq x y z
N MET A 1 -12.70 24.27 14.08
CA MET A 1 -12.23 23.02 13.45
C MET A 1 -12.77 22.98 12.02
N GLY A 2 -12.23 22.18 11.11
CA GLY A 2 -11.83 22.63 9.76
C GLY A 2 -12.94 23.02 8.77
N GLU A 3 -13.06 24.32 8.45
CA GLU A 3 -13.97 24.86 7.41
C GLU A 3 -13.84 24.14 6.05
N ILE A 4 -12.62 23.67 5.74
CA ILE A 4 -12.31 22.89 4.54
C ILE A 4 -13.09 21.57 4.52
N LEU A 5 -13.18 20.88 5.66
CA LEU A 5 -13.87 19.61 5.79
C LEU A 5 -15.39 19.80 5.65
N GLU A 6 -15.94 20.80 6.34
CA GLU A 6 -17.36 21.14 6.25
C GLU A 6 -17.79 21.45 4.81
N LYS A 7 -16.99 22.28 4.12
CA LYS A 7 -17.24 22.65 2.73
C LYS A 7 -17.17 21.44 1.81
N ARG A 8 -16.19 20.54 2.02
CA ARG A 8 -16.01 19.33 1.21
C ARG A 8 -17.17 18.35 1.40
N LEU A 9 -17.56 18.09 2.65
CA LEU A 9 -18.63 17.14 2.99
C LEU A 9 -20.03 17.74 2.86
N LYS A 10 -20.15 19.06 2.64
CA LYS A 10 -21.41 19.81 2.67
C LYS A 10 -22.18 19.57 3.97
N GLN A 11 -21.46 19.47 5.08
CA GLN A 11 -21.98 19.13 6.40
C GLN A 11 -21.43 20.11 7.43
N LYS A 12 -22.31 20.77 8.19
CA LYS A 12 -21.94 21.80 9.19
C LYS A 12 -21.87 21.29 10.63
N LYS A 13 -22.37 20.08 10.90
CA LYS A 13 -22.42 19.51 12.26
C LYS A 13 -21.97 18.07 12.19
N PHE A 14 -21.17 17.67 13.16
CA PHE A 14 -20.73 16.29 13.37
C PHE A 14 -21.29 15.78 14.70
N SER A 15 -21.45 14.47 14.84
CA SER A 15 -21.97 13.88 16.08
C SER A 15 -21.00 14.07 17.25
N SER A 16 -19.69 14.16 16.96
CA SER A 16 -18.64 14.44 17.94
C SER A 16 -17.36 14.93 17.25
N VAL A 17 -16.40 15.43 18.03
CA VAL A 17 -15.08 15.88 17.53
C VAL A 17 -14.26 14.71 16.98
N GLU A 18 -14.40 13.53 17.57
CA GLU A 18 -13.75 12.29 17.13
C GLU A 18 -14.26 11.87 15.74
N GLN A 19 -15.58 11.98 15.50
CA GLN A 19 -16.15 11.70 14.18
C GLN A 19 -15.60 12.67 13.13
N GLU A 20 -15.56 13.97 13.46
CA GLU A 20 -15.01 15.00 12.57
C GLU A 20 -13.54 14.69 12.21
N ALA A 21 -12.71 14.38 13.21
CA ALA A 21 -11.30 14.05 13.02
C ALA A 21 -11.12 12.78 12.16
N LEU A 22 -11.91 11.74 12.42
CA LEU A 22 -11.85 10.48 11.66
C LEU A 22 -12.18 10.71 10.18
N LEU A 23 -13.23 11.47 9.88
CA LEU A 23 -13.61 11.81 8.51
C LEU A 23 -12.52 12.63 7.81
N ASN A 24 -11.88 13.56 8.53
CA ASN A 24 -10.77 14.33 7.99
C ASN A 24 -9.58 13.42 7.61
N LEU A 25 -9.22 12.47 8.49
CA LEU A 25 -8.16 11.51 8.23
C LEU A 25 -8.45 10.62 7.02
N PHE A 26 -9.69 10.14 6.87
CA PHE A 26 -10.09 9.35 5.70
C PHE A 26 -10.00 10.14 4.39
N ILE A 27 -10.44 11.40 4.40
CA ILE A 27 -10.33 12.28 3.24
C ILE A 27 -8.87 12.54 2.88
N ALA A 28 -8.03 12.89 3.86
CA ALA A 28 -6.61 13.14 3.66
C ALA A 28 -5.89 11.90 3.13
N SER A 29 -6.14 10.73 3.75
CA SER A 29 -5.60 9.44 3.30
C SER A 29 -5.99 9.14 1.85
N ASN A 30 -7.26 9.33 1.49
CA ASN A 30 -7.72 9.09 0.12
C ASN A 30 -7.10 10.07 -0.88
N TYR A 31 -6.93 11.34 -0.51
CA TYR A 31 -6.27 12.32 -1.36
C TYR A 31 -4.82 11.92 -1.67
N LEU A 32 -4.06 11.51 -0.65
CA LEU A 32 -2.69 11.01 -0.83
C LEU A 32 -2.65 9.75 -1.68
N ARG A 33 -3.58 8.81 -1.44
CA ARG A 33 -3.70 7.57 -2.22
C ARG A 33 -3.86 7.85 -3.71
N LEU A 34 -4.79 8.74 -4.09
CA LEU A 34 -5.01 9.12 -5.48
C LEU A 34 -3.78 9.75 -6.13
N LYS A 35 -2.97 10.50 -5.36
CA LYS A 35 -1.71 11.06 -5.86
C LYS A 35 -0.66 9.98 -6.09
N ILE A 36 -0.54 9.02 -5.17
CA ILE A 36 0.38 7.89 -5.31
C ILE A 36 -0.05 7.00 -6.48
N ASP A 37 -1.33 6.68 -6.59
CA ASP A 37 -1.89 5.90 -7.70
C ASP A 37 -1.61 6.59 -9.04
N SER A 38 -1.81 7.91 -9.11
CA SER A 38 -1.48 8.67 -10.31
C SER A 38 -0.02 8.52 -10.71
N VAL A 39 0.93 8.58 -9.76
CA VAL A 39 2.35 8.35 -10.06
C VAL A 39 2.60 6.91 -10.48
N CYS A 40 2.07 5.92 -9.74
CA CYS A 40 2.29 4.50 -10.02
C CYS A 40 1.77 4.09 -11.41
N ASN A 41 0.64 4.67 -11.85
CA ASN A 41 0.05 4.39 -13.16
C ASN A 41 0.99 4.77 -14.33
N HIS A 42 1.87 5.77 -14.18
CA HIS A 42 2.87 6.10 -15.21
C HIS A 42 3.90 4.99 -15.41
N PHE A 43 4.03 4.09 -14.43
CA PHE A 43 4.91 2.93 -14.46
C PHE A 43 4.14 1.62 -14.60
N GLU A 44 2.85 1.67 -14.95
CA GLU A 44 1.96 0.50 -15.04
C GLU A 44 1.85 -0.30 -13.72
N LEU A 45 2.07 0.37 -12.59
CA LEU A 45 2.01 -0.20 -11.26
C LEU A 45 0.75 0.23 -10.52
N THR A 46 0.22 -0.66 -9.69
CA THR A 46 -0.73 -0.30 -8.63
C THR A 46 0.02 0.16 -7.37
N HIS A 47 -0.62 0.96 -6.51
CA HIS A 47 -0.05 1.31 -5.20
C HIS A 47 0.31 0.07 -4.35
N ALA A 48 -0.46 -1.02 -4.46
CA ALA A 48 -0.15 -2.27 -3.75
C ALA A 48 1.13 -2.95 -4.28
N GLN A 49 1.34 -2.98 -5.60
CA GLN A 49 2.60 -3.44 -6.20
C GLN A 49 3.78 -2.55 -5.81
N PHE A 50 3.60 -1.23 -5.86
CA PHE A 50 4.60 -0.28 -5.38
C PHE A 50 4.94 -0.53 -3.90
N ASN A 51 3.96 -0.84 -3.06
CA ASN A 51 4.19 -1.15 -1.66
C ASN A 51 5.09 -2.38 -1.48
N VAL A 52 4.87 -3.44 -2.28
CA VAL A 52 5.76 -4.62 -2.32
C VAL A 52 7.18 -4.22 -2.73
N LEU A 53 7.33 -3.43 -3.80
CA LEU A 53 8.65 -2.95 -4.24
C LEU A 53 9.36 -2.10 -3.18
N ARG A 54 8.62 -1.22 -2.50
CA ARG A 54 9.14 -0.39 -1.39
C ARG A 54 9.65 -1.26 -0.23
N ILE A 55 8.93 -2.33 0.10
CA ILE A 55 9.34 -3.29 1.15
C ILE A 55 10.63 -4.00 0.73
N LEU A 56 10.67 -4.54 -0.48
CA LEU A 56 11.83 -5.28 -1.00
C LEU A 56 13.06 -4.37 -1.17
N LYS A 57 12.87 -3.11 -1.57
CA LYS A 57 13.95 -2.12 -1.63
C LYS A 57 14.66 -1.93 -0.29
N GLY A 58 13.94 -2.08 0.83
CA GLY A 58 14.53 -2.01 2.17
C GLY A 58 15.41 -3.20 2.55
N ALA A 59 15.30 -4.31 1.82
CA ALA A 59 16.11 -5.52 2.03
C ALA A 59 17.17 -5.76 0.95
N HIS A 60 17.13 -5.02 -0.16
CA HIS A 60 18.07 -5.19 -1.27
C HIS A 60 19.54 -5.13 -0.79
N PRO A 61 20.42 -6.05 -1.24
CA PRO A 61 20.23 -7.03 -2.32
C PRO A 61 19.55 -8.35 -1.89
N HIS A 62 19.20 -8.48 -0.62
CA HIS A 62 18.44 -9.62 -0.12
C HIS A 62 16.93 -9.44 -0.36
N GLY A 63 16.15 -10.45 0.02
CA GLY A 63 14.70 -10.43 -0.04
C GLY A 63 14.05 -10.70 1.31
N TYR A 64 12.72 -10.72 1.30
CA TYR A 64 11.92 -11.15 2.44
C TYR A 64 11.10 -12.39 2.05
N PRO A 65 10.91 -13.36 2.96
CA PRO A 65 9.89 -14.37 2.79
C PRO A 65 8.52 -13.71 2.58
N ARG A 66 7.65 -14.31 1.76
CA ARG A 66 6.31 -13.77 1.49
C ARG A 66 5.53 -13.36 2.75
N GLY A 67 5.64 -14.13 3.84
CA GLY A 67 4.98 -13.83 5.11
C GLY A 67 5.45 -12.52 5.75
N GLU A 68 6.72 -12.17 5.60
CA GLU A 68 7.28 -10.88 6.04
C GLU A 68 6.79 -9.73 5.17
N ILE A 69 6.67 -9.95 3.85
CA ILE A 69 6.11 -8.94 2.94
C ILE A 69 4.68 -8.61 3.37
N ILE A 70 3.83 -9.62 3.62
CA ILE A 70 2.44 -9.44 4.06
C ILE A 70 2.38 -8.60 5.36
N ARG A 71 3.23 -8.91 6.36
CA ARG A 71 3.27 -8.19 7.64
C ARG A 71 3.69 -6.73 7.52
N ARG A 72 4.45 -6.38 6.48
CA ARG A 72 5.00 -5.03 6.26
C ARG A 72 4.17 -4.16 5.31
N MET A 73 3.08 -4.71 4.76
CA MET A 73 2.14 -3.96 3.92
C MET A 73 1.46 -2.86 4.73
N VAL A 74 1.57 -1.62 4.25
CA VAL A 74 0.79 -0.49 4.78
C VAL A 74 -0.71 -0.76 4.74
N GLU A 75 -1.19 -1.33 3.63
CA GLU A 75 -2.57 -1.79 3.46
C GLU A 75 -2.53 -3.31 3.22
N PRO A 76 -2.94 -4.13 4.20
CA PRO A 76 -2.95 -5.58 4.04
C PRO A 76 -3.76 -5.99 2.82
N SER A 77 -3.18 -6.88 2.01
CA SER A 77 -3.84 -7.44 0.84
C SER A 77 -3.84 -8.97 0.96
N PRO A 78 -4.97 -9.66 0.72
CA PRO A 78 -4.97 -11.12 0.64
C PRO A 78 -4.22 -11.63 -0.61
N ASP A 79 -4.02 -10.75 -1.59
CA ASP A 79 -3.52 -11.09 -2.93
C ASP A 79 -2.01 -10.85 -3.09
N VAL A 80 -1.23 -10.75 -2.01
CA VAL A 80 0.22 -10.46 -2.10
C VAL A 80 0.95 -11.44 -3.02
N THR A 81 0.60 -12.72 -3.01
CA THR A 81 1.16 -13.71 -3.95
C THR A 81 0.96 -13.28 -5.40
N ARG A 82 -0.28 -12.92 -5.78
CA ARG A 82 -0.63 -12.49 -7.14
C ARG A 82 0.02 -11.16 -7.51
N LEU A 83 0.21 -10.24 -6.54
CA LEU A 83 0.92 -8.98 -6.77
C LEU A 83 2.40 -9.24 -7.08
N THR A 84 3.05 -10.09 -6.28
CA THR A 84 4.45 -10.47 -6.49
C THR A 84 4.65 -11.24 -7.80
N ASP A 85 3.75 -12.16 -8.15
CA ASP A 85 3.85 -12.91 -9.42
C ASP A 85 3.79 -11.97 -10.64
N ARG A 86 2.97 -10.92 -10.60
CA ARG A 86 2.96 -9.89 -11.65
C ARG A 86 4.28 -9.12 -11.69
N LEU A 87 4.78 -8.69 -10.55
CA LEU A 87 6.07 -7.98 -10.48
C LEU A 87 7.23 -8.83 -11.00
N ILE A 88 7.21 -10.15 -10.77
CA ILE A 88 8.18 -11.10 -11.35
C ILE A 88 8.02 -11.17 -12.87
N LYS A 89 6.78 -11.29 -13.37
CA LYS A 89 6.48 -11.29 -14.81
C LYS A 89 6.97 -10.00 -15.49
N ASP A 90 6.86 -8.87 -14.80
CA ASP A 90 7.29 -7.56 -15.28
C ASP A 90 8.80 -7.33 -15.10
N GLY A 91 9.54 -8.30 -14.54
CA GLY A 91 10.99 -8.25 -14.36
C GLY A 91 11.48 -7.32 -13.24
N LEU A 92 10.58 -6.92 -12.33
CA LEU A 92 10.86 -5.97 -11.25
C LEU A 92 11.29 -6.63 -9.93
N VAL A 93 11.01 -7.93 -9.79
CA VAL A 93 11.31 -8.74 -8.59
C VAL A 93 11.78 -10.12 -9.04
N GLU A 94 12.69 -10.72 -8.28
CA GLU A 94 13.09 -12.11 -8.43
C GLU A 94 12.63 -12.94 -7.23
N ARG A 95 12.29 -14.21 -7.47
CA ARG A 95 11.99 -15.18 -6.41
C ARG A 95 13.16 -16.14 -6.27
N TYR A 96 13.64 -16.27 -5.04
CA TYR A 96 14.63 -17.28 -4.66
C TYR A 96 13.95 -18.38 -3.84
N ASN A 97 14.32 -19.64 -4.07
CA ASN A 97 13.89 -20.75 -3.24
C ASN A 97 15.05 -21.12 -2.31
N SER A 98 14.79 -21.16 -1.01
CA SER A 98 15.76 -21.71 -0.06
C SER A 98 15.87 -23.22 -0.21
N ASP A 99 17.10 -23.72 -0.31
CA ASP A 99 17.41 -25.15 -0.29
C ASP A 99 17.18 -25.78 1.09
N GLU A 100 17.21 -24.97 2.16
CA GLU A 100 17.04 -25.41 3.56
C GLU A 100 15.58 -25.46 4.00
N ASP A 101 14.76 -24.48 3.59
CA ASP A 101 13.31 -24.49 3.84
C ASP A 101 12.54 -23.94 2.65
N ARG A 102 11.97 -24.86 1.86
CA ARG A 102 11.16 -24.55 0.68
C ARG A 102 9.86 -23.78 0.99
N ARG A 103 9.51 -23.59 2.27
CA ARG A 103 8.39 -22.74 2.70
C ARG A 103 8.78 -21.25 2.72
N LEU A 104 10.08 -20.94 2.67
CA LEU A 104 10.61 -19.59 2.54
C LEU A 104 10.77 -19.27 1.05
N SER A 105 9.70 -18.72 0.46
CA SER A 105 9.66 -18.17 -0.91
C SER A 105 9.13 -16.74 -0.91
#